data_AF-A0A2N6NY60-F1
#
_entry.id   AF-A0A2N6NY60-F1
#
_cell.length_a   1.000
_cell.length_b   1.000
_cell.length_c   1.000
_cell.angle_alpha   90.00
_cell.angle_beta   90.00
_cell.angle_gamma   90.00
#
_symmetry.space_group_name_H-M   'P 1'
#
loop_
_entity.id
_entity.type
_entity.pdbx_description
1 polymer ?
#
loop_
_entity_poly.entity_id
_entity_poly.type
_entity_poly.pdbx_seq_one_letter_code
_entity_poly.pdbx_strand_id
1 'polypeptide(L)'
;MSVPLVHCSFSPVTEACEFSQDAPVEAFMQQVATMYEMTQLRSGQLVNDHSSSDSVVASFSAMRASLSEPHATQRTLVSTSLMPLPYPPSDRFIDELRPIYIKQMRLEEHHRGFKVIVRVLTPPIRWNNIILVVAEDVKGTAVTLRLYHDPSVDTISPEGVINVGSVFLIKEPFFRCAPDNFYSLRVDHISDIVWLESFGSHVPHVWRTAVPEVVSETVRMQGNEAMRKGFWVEALRLYTDAGRYAVTPEEAQLAFVNRSLVNLKLNRPEQALLDATKMNAQISPTEKAVFREIKALYNLGYFERCLERLKYFTEKYPTNTDAQLEMNRVNARLREKINGAYPFASMYKQASQDSPLIDCATFSEPVEVRESPGRGRGLFTVNAVKAGQLLLCEKAFVYKQLDLISASRSILKAPSDEKCPFPGGQVGIVTQLTQDLYHNPEHSLPFLQLYRGDYKVVNRQRADGNPVVDS
;
A
#
# COMPACT_ATOMS: atom_id res chain seq x y z
N MET A 1 -35.76 18.65 29.90
CA MET A 1 -34.89 19.54 29.11
C MET A 1 -34.08 18.66 28.17
N SER A 2 -34.59 18.48 26.97
CA SER A 2 -34.05 17.62 25.92
C SER A 2 -32.95 18.36 25.16
N VAL A 3 -31.71 17.91 25.31
CA VAL A 3 -30.57 18.33 24.49
C VAL A 3 -30.79 17.80 23.07
N PRO A 4 -30.67 18.62 22.01
CA PRO A 4 -30.92 18.14 20.65
C PRO A 4 -29.81 17.19 20.22
N LEU A 5 -30.21 16.00 19.76
CA LEU A 5 -29.37 15.12 18.96
C LEU A 5 -28.99 15.85 17.68
N VAL A 6 -27.74 16.30 17.59
CA VAL A 6 -27.16 16.76 16.35
C VAL A 6 -27.00 15.55 15.45
N HIS A 7 -27.96 15.34 14.55
CA HIS A 7 -27.81 14.45 13.41
C HIS A 7 -26.76 15.06 12.47
N CYS A 8 -25.50 14.69 12.63
CA CYS A 8 -24.51 14.82 11.56
C CYS A 8 -24.74 13.71 10.54
N SER A 9 -25.77 13.86 9.71
CA SER A 9 -25.89 13.11 8.46
C SER A 9 -24.90 13.71 7.46
N PHE A 10 -23.65 13.24 7.45
CA PHE A 10 -22.77 13.45 6.31
C PHE A 10 -23.28 12.56 5.17
N SER A 11 -24.05 13.15 4.26
CA SER A 11 -24.46 12.49 3.03
C SER A 11 -23.37 12.73 1.99
N PRO A 12 -22.62 11.71 1.55
CA PRO A 12 -21.58 11.86 0.51
C PRO A 12 -22.18 12.27 -0.86
N VAL A 13 -23.50 12.18 -1.01
CA VAL A 13 -24.22 12.53 -2.24
C VAL A 13 -24.26 14.04 -2.47
N THR A 14 -24.26 14.85 -1.42
CA THR A 14 -24.39 16.32 -1.54
C THR A 14 -23.13 16.98 -2.08
N GLU A 15 -21.93 16.51 -1.72
CA GLU A 15 -20.65 17.06 -2.22
C GLU A 15 -20.34 16.60 -3.65
N ALA A 16 -20.70 15.37 -4.02
CA ALA A 16 -20.50 14.87 -5.38
C ALA A 16 -21.28 15.69 -6.43
N CYS A 17 -22.42 16.27 -6.05
CA CYS A 17 -23.20 17.18 -6.89
C CYS A 17 -22.54 18.56 -7.08
N GLU A 18 -21.76 19.07 -6.11
CA GLU A 18 -21.04 20.35 -6.26
C GLU A 18 -19.80 20.21 -7.16
N PHE A 19 -19.18 19.02 -7.23
CA PHE A 19 -18.04 18.72 -8.12
C PHE A 19 -18.39 18.76 -9.62
N SER A 20 -19.66 18.54 -9.97
CA SER A 20 -20.17 18.51 -11.34
C SER A 20 -20.39 19.90 -11.95
N GLN A 21 -20.27 20.99 -11.18
CA GLN A 21 -20.64 22.34 -11.64
C GLN A 21 -19.43 23.25 -11.95
N ASP A 22 -18.20 22.76 -11.79
CA ASP A 22 -16.99 23.52 -12.07
C ASP A 22 -16.54 23.29 -13.52
N ALA A 23 -16.85 24.23 -14.42
CA ALA A 23 -16.66 24.09 -15.88
C ALA A 23 -15.25 23.62 -16.32
N PRO A 24 -14.13 24.02 -15.66
CA PRO A 24 -12.81 23.49 -16.00
C PRO A 24 -12.64 21.99 -15.69
N VAL A 25 -13.27 21.50 -14.62
CA VAL A 25 -13.24 20.08 -14.23
C VAL A 25 -14.04 19.26 -15.22
N GLU A 26 -15.21 19.75 -15.62
CA GLU A 26 -16.06 19.08 -16.60
C GLU A 26 -15.37 18.96 -17.97
N ALA A 27 -14.77 20.05 -18.46
CA ALA A 27 -14.00 20.03 -19.71
C ALA A 27 -12.82 19.05 -19.66
N PHE A 28 -12.08 19.02 -18.54
CA PHE A 28 -11.01 18.05 -18.33
C PHE A 28 -11.54 16.60 -18.34
N MET A 29 -12.68 16.35 -17.70
CA MET A 29 -13.29 15.02 -17.63
C MET A 29 -13.82 14.53 -18.99
N GLN A 30 -14.32 15.44 -19.83
CA GLN A 30 -14.68 15.15 -21.22
C GLN A 30 -13.44 14.80 -22.04
N GLN A 31 -12.36 15.58 -21.92
CA GLN A 31 -11.10 15.29 -22.61
C GLN A 31 -10.54 13.90 -22.24
N VAL A 32 -10.58 13.55 -20.95
CA VAL A 32 -10.15 12.23 -20.47
C VAL A 32 -11.02 11.10 -21.04
N ALA A 33 -12.34 11.31 -21.15
CA ALA A 33 -13.26 10.34 -21.75
C ALA A 33 -12.98 10.13 -23.24
N THR A 34 -12.84 11.22 -24.02
CA THR A 34 -12.49 11.15 -25.45
C THR A 34 -11.16 10.43 -25.65
N MET A 35 -10.16 10.72 -24.81
CA MET A 35 -8.86 10.05 -24.86
C MET A 35 -9.01 8.54 -24.63
N TYR A 36 -9.81 8.14 -23.64
CA TYR A 36 -10.09 6.73 -23.37
C TYR A 36 -10.75 6.03 -24.56
N GLU A 37 -11.81 6.62 -25.14
CA GLU A 37 -12.46 6.06 -26.33
C GLU A 37 -11.50 5.88 -27.50
N MET A 38 -10.65 6.89 -27.76
CA MET A 38 -9.62 6.81 -28.80
C MET A 38 -8.60 5.70 -28.55
N THR A 39 -8.23 5.44 -27.29
CA THR A 39 -7.35 4.30 -26.97
C THR A 39 -8.02 2.96 -27.21
N GLN A 40 -9.33 2.84 -26.95
CA GLN A 40 -10.09 1.60 -27.19
C GLN A 40 -10.19 1.25 -28.67
N LEU A 41 -10.21 2.24 -29.58
CA LEU A 41 -10.21 1.98 -31.02
C LEU A 41 -8.97 1.22 -31.52
N ARG A 42 -7.87 1.29 -30.77
CA ARG A 42 -6.61 0.60 -31.09
C ARG A 42 -6.42 -0.70 -30.27
N SER A 43 -7.45 -1.12 -29.53
CA SER A 43 -7.39 -2.34 -28.72
C SER A 43 -7.03 -3.56 -29.58
N GLY A 44 -6.11 -4.39 -29.06
CA GLY A 44 -5.59 -5.57 -29.74
C GLY A 44 -4.57 -5.28 -30.86
N GLN A 45 -4.29 -4.01 -31.17
CA GLN A 45 -3.30 -3.66 -32.18
C GLN A 45 -1.87 -3.98 -31.69
N LEU A 46 -1.10 -4.67 -32.54
CA LEU A 46 0.34 -4.84 -32.35
C LEU A 46 1.06 -3.54 -32.74
N VAL A 47 1.94 -3.06 -31.86
CA VAL A 47 2.68 -1.81 -32.04
C VAL A 47 3.93 -2.05 -32.88
N ASN A 48 4.13 -1.21 -33.91
CA ASN A 48 5.32 -1.27 -34.77
C ASN A 48 6.10 0.05 -34.80
N ASP A 49 5.55 1.11 -34.23
CA ASP A 49 6.02 2.49 -34.24
C ASP A 49 6.58 2.94 -32.87
N HIS A 50 7.28 2.03 -32.18
CA HIS A 50 7.95 2.38 -30.92
C HIS A 50 8.97 3.50 -31.13
N SER A 51 8.89 4.55 -30.32
CA SER A 51 9.91 5.59 -30.25
C SER A 51 11.26 5.01 -29.80
N SER A 52 12.36 5.70 -30.15
CA SER A 52 13.68 5.31 -29.65
C SER A 52 13.76 5.49 -28.12
N SER A 53 14.59 4.67 -27.46
CA SER A 53 14.79 4.76 -26.01
C SER A 53 15.19 6.17 -25.56
N ASP A 54 16.15 6.78 -26.28
CA ASP A 54 16.60 8.15 -26.01
C ASP A 54 15.47 9.18 -26.13
N SER A 55 14.57 9.01 -27.10
CA SER A 55 13.43 9.92 -27.28
C SER A 55 12.44 9.81 -26.11
N VAL A 56 12.15 8.59 -25.64
CA VAL A 56 11.25 8.36 -24.49
C VAL A 56 11.88 8.94 -23.22
N VAL A 57 13.16 8.68 -22.99
CA VAL A 57 13.93 9.20 -21.84
C VAL A 57 13.99 10.73 -21.86
N ALA A 58 14.27 11.34 -23.01
CA ALA A 58 14.33 12.80 -23.16
C ALA A 58 12.97 13.45 -22.89
N SER A 59 11.90 12.88 -23.45
CA SER A 59 10.53 13.38 -23.24
C SER A 59 10.11 13.28 -21.78
N PHE A 60 10.40 12.15 -21.13
CA PHE A 60 10.13 11.95 -19.71
C PHE A 60 10.95 12.89 -18.83
N SER A 61 12.21 13.12 -19.17
CA SER A 61 13.09 14.04 -18.43
C SER A 61 12.61 15.50 -18.55
N ALA A 62 12.11 15.90 -19.73
CA ALA A 62 11.47 17.20 -19.93
C ALA A 62 10.19 17.35 -19.10
N MET A 63 9.35 16.30 -19.07
CA MET A 63 8.17 16.25 -18.19
C MET A 63 8.57 16.41 -16.73
N ARG A 64 9.56 15.64 -16.24
CA ARG A 64 10.06 15.73 -14.86
C ARG A 64 10.52 17.15 -14.51
N ALA A 65 11.30 17.78 -15.38
CA ALA A 65 11.75 19.14 -15.19
C ALA A 65 10.58 20.13 -15.08
N SER A 66 9.59 20.03 -15.97
CA SER A 66 8.40 20.89 -15.96
C SER A 66 7.57 20.77 -14.68
N LEU A 67 7.50 19.57 -14.09
CA LEU A 67 6.79 19.33 -12.83
C LEU A 67 7.56 19.79 -11.59
N SER A 68 8.86 20.07 -11.74
CA SER A 68 9.74 20.52 -10.65
C SER A 68 9.83 22.06 -10.58
N GLU A 69 9.23 22.78 -11.53
CA GLU A 69 9.26 24.24 -11.62
C GLU A 69 8.41 24.92 -10.51
N PRO A 70 8.94 25.93 -9.79
CA PRO A 70 8.27 26.57 -8.65
C PRO A 70 6.90 27.21 -8.97
N HIS A 71 6.66 27.55 -10.24
CA HIS A 71 5.44 28.23 -10.70
C HIS A 71 4.19 27.31 -10.80
N ALA A 72 4.32 25.99 -10.59
CA ALA A 72 3.19 25.07 -10.55
C ALA A 72 2.25 25.27 -9.33
N THR A 73 2.69 26.05 -8.34
CA THR A 73 2.04 26.23 -7.03
C THR A 73 0.77 27.10 -7.02
N GLN A 74 0.43 27.80 -8.11
CA GLN A 74 -0.76 28.67 -8.17
C GLN A 74 -1.95 28.11 -8.98
N ARG A 75 -1.84 26.92 -9.57
CA ARG A 75 -2.96 26.27 -10.27
C ARG A 75 -3.53 25.16 -9.40
N THR A 76 -4.86 25.16 -9.22
CA THR A 76 -5.57 23.97 -8.72
C THR A 76 -5.26 22.82 -9.66
N LEU A 77 -4.40 21.90 -9.23
CA LEU A 77 -4.03 20.72 -10.02
C LEU A 77 -5.10 19.68 -9.80
N VAL A 78 -6.06 19.62 -10.71
CA VAL A 78 -7.02 18.52 -10.80
C VAL A 78 -6.31 17.39 -11.52
N SER A 79 -6.23 16.21 -10.91
CA SER A 79 -5.68 15.04 -11.56
C SER A 79 -6.57 13.82 -11.35
N THR A 80 -6.88 13.15 -12.45
CA THR A 80 -7.79 12.00 -12.47
C THR A 80 -7.00 10.70 -12.55
N SER A 81 -7.31 9.77 -11.64
CA SER A 81 -6.91 8.38 -11.74
C SER A 81 -8.07 7.59 -12.36
N LEU A 82 -7.88 7.20 -13.62
CA LEU A 82 -8.78 6.28 -14.30
C LEU A 82 -8.59 4.87 -13.75
N MET A 83 -9.59 4.35 -13.05
CA MET A 83 -9.62 2.94 -12.71
C MET A 83 -9.98 2.13 -13.95
N PRO A 84 -9.31 1.00 -14.21
CA PRO A 84 -9.70 0.11 -15.28
C PRO A 84 -11.00 -0.61 -14.89
N LEU A 85 -11.60 -1.33 -15.84
CA LEU A 85 -12.62 -2.31 -15.48
C LEU A 85 -12.01 -3.35 -14.52
N PRO A 86 -12.75 -3.83 -13.50
CA PRO A 86 -12.22 -4.80 -12.56
C PRO A 86 -11.63 -6.03 -13.27
N TYR A 87 -10.40 -6.39 -12.91
CA TYR A 87 -9.70 -7.56 -13.43
C TYR A 87 -8.89 -8.21 -12.32
N PRO A 88 -8.62 -9.54 -12.39
CA PRO A 88 -7.90 -10.22 -11.32
C PRO A 88 -6.38 -9.99 -11.39
N PRO A 89 -5.68 -10.01 -10.23
CA PRO A 89 -4.22 -10.03 -10.17
C PRO A 89 -3.66 -11.35 -10.71
N SER A 90 -2.35 -11.36 -11.00
CA SER A 90 -1.64 -12.59 -11.33
C SER A 90 -1.43 -13.45 -10.09
N ASP A 91 -2.18 -14.54 -10.02
CA ASP A 91 -2.03 -15.59 -9.01
C ASP A 91 -0.95 -16.64 -9.35
N ARG A 92 -0.30 -16.51 -10.51
CA ARG A 92 0.74 -17.42 -11.02
C ARG A 92 2.09 -17.20 -10.35
N PHE A 93 2.86 -18.28 -10.18
CA PHE A 93 4.28 -18.23 -9.84
C PHE A 93 5.11 -17.75 -11.02
N ILE A 94 6.28 -17.19 -10.76
CA ILE A 94 7.21 -16.71 -11.81
C ILE A 94 7.51 -17.81 -12.83
N ASP A 95 7.72 -19.05 -12.39
CA ASP A 95 8.11 -20.16 -13.25
C ASP A 95 6.95 -20.73 -14.08
N GLU A 96 5.70 -20.42 -13.72
CA GLU A 96 4.50 -20.77 -14.50
C GLU A 96 4.31 -19.82 -15.70
N LEU A 97 5.00 -18.68 -15.72
CA LEU A 97 4.82 -17.62 -16.72
C LEU A 97 5.85 -17.68 -17.85
N ARG A 98 5.39 -17.50 -19.08
CA ARG A 98 6.26 -17.45 -20.28
C ARG A 98 6.83 -16.05 -20.50
N PRO A 99 8.09 -15.90 -20.95
CA PRO A 99 8.63 -14.58 -21.25
C PRO A 99 7.91 -13.94 -22.45
N ILE A 100 7.73 -12.62 -22.40
CA ILE A 100 7.28 -11.77 -23.50
C ILE A 100 8.13 -10.49 -23.54
N TYR A 101 8.37 -9.96 -24.74
CA TYR A 101 9.03 -8.67 -24.96
C TYR A 101 8.02 -7.58 -25.31
N ILE A 102 8.35 -6.32 -25.05
CA ILE A 102 7.44 -5.19 -25.22
C ILE A 102 6.93 -5.09 -26.67
N LYS A 103 7.81 -5.33 -27.67
CA LYS A 103 7.42 -5.31 -29.10
C LYS A 103 6.42 -6.39 -29.51
N GLN A 104 6.18 -7.39 -28.66
CA GLN A 104 5.23 -8.46 -28.92
C GLN A 104 3.87 -8.17 -28.29
N MET A 105 3.74 -7.07 -27.54
CA MET A 105 2.54 -6.74 -26.80
C MET A 105 1.52 -5.97 -27.65
N ARG A 106 0.25 -6.21 -27.36
CA ARG A 106 -0.89 -5.55 -27.99
C ARG A 106 -1.50 -4.50 -27.07
N LEU A 107 -2.02 -3.42 -27.65
CA LEU A 107 -2.61 -2.32 -26.90
C LEU A 107 -3.92 -2.73 -26.21
N GLU A 108 -4.11 -2.21 -25.00
CA GLU A 108 -5.28 -2.46 -24.14
C GLU A 108 -5.50 -3.95 -23.83
N GLU A 109 -4.41 -4.74 -23.81
CA GLU A 109 -4.46 -6.17 -23.48
C GLU A 109 -3.63 -6.52 -22.23
N HIS A 110 -4.21 -7.37 -21.38
CA HIS A 110 -3.49 -8.09 -20.33
C HIS A 110 -2.87 -9.35 -20.92
N HIS A 111 -1.55 -9.45 -20.89
CA HIS A 111 -0.83 -10.59 -21.46
C HIS A 111 -0.80 -11.75 -20.45
N ARG A 112 -1.96 -12.36 -20.22
CA ARG A 112 -2.16 -13.46 -19.25
C ARG A 112 -1.26 -14.66 -19.56
N GLY A 113 -0.68 -15.27 -18.52
CA GLY A 113 0.29 -16.35 -18.64
C GLY A 113 1.68 -15.92 -19.12
N PHE A 114 1.95 -14.62 -19.24
CA PHE A 114 3.27 -14.09 -19.61
C PHE A 114 3.92 -13.25 -18.51
N LYS A 115 5.23 -13.04 -18.63
CA LYS A 115 6.05 -12.16 -17.78
C LYS A 115 7.01 -11.33 -18.63
N VAL A 116 7.28 -10.10 -18.21
CA VAL A 116 8.32 -9.24 -18.79
C VAL A 116 9.30 -8.82 -17.70
N ILE A 117 10.59 -8.81 -18.01
CA ILE A 117 11.63 -8.29 -17.12
C ILE A 117 12.09 -6.95 -17.69
N VAL A 118 12.08 -5.92 -16.86
CA VAL A 118 12.42 -4.56 -17.27
C VAL A 118 13.46 -3.94 -16.34
N ARG A 119 14.22 -2.98 -16.87
CA ARG A 119 15.21 -2.17 -16.15
C ARG A 119 14.85 -0.70 -16.22
N VAL A 120 14.95 0.01 -15.09
CA VAL A 120 14.64 1.43 -14.97
C VAL A 120 15.74 2.28 -15.60
N LEU A 121 15.35 3.24 -16.44
CA LEU A 121 16.25 4.16 -17.15
C LEU A 121 16.26 5.58 -16.57
N THR A 122 15.20 6.00 -15.90
CA THR A 122 15.05 7.36 -15.38
C THR A 122 14.74 7.36 -13.88
N PRO A 123 15.13 8.40 -13.15
CA PRO A 123 14.62 8.60 -11.79
C PRO A 123 13.09 8.73 -11.81
N PRO A 124 12.40 8.34 -10.72
CA PRO A 124 10.95 8.38 -10.67
C PRO A 124 10.38 9.80 -10.65
N ILE A 125 9.17 9.90 -11.19
CA ILE A 125 8.22 10.96 -10.88
C ILE A 125 7.12 10.31 -10.05
N ARG A 126 6.70 10.94 -8.96
CA ARG A 126 5.44 10.58 -8.31
C ARG A 126 4.37 11.59 -8.68
N TRP A 127 3.24 11.05 -9.11
CA TRP A 127 2.07 11.82 -9.48
C TRP A 127 0.82 11.11 -8.97
N ASN A 128 0.11 11.68 -8.00
CA ASN A 128 -1.16 11.12 -7.49
C ASN A 128 -1.12 9.64 -7.05
N ASN A 129 -0.19 9.26 -6.15
CA ASN A 129 0.00 7.87 -5.69
C ASN A 129 0.35 6.87 -6.82
N ILE A 130 0.86 7.40 -7.94
CA ILE A 130 1.39 6.63 -9.06
C ILE A 130 2.88 6.96 -9.19
N ILE A 131 3.71 5.93 -9.27
CA ILE A 131 5.11 6.07 -9.69
C ILE A 131 5.17 5.96 -11.20
N LEU A 132 5.79 6.95 -11.84
CA LEU A 132 6.15 6.91 -13.25
C LEU A 132 7.67 6.82 -13.39
N VAL A 133 8.11 5.91 -14.25
CA VAL A 133 9.51 5.79 -14.70
C VAL A 133 9.53 5.41 -16.18
N VAL A 134 10.66 5.60 -16.86
CA VAL A 134 10.94 4.90 -18.12
C VAL A 134 11.65 3.60 -17.80
N ALA A 135 11.19 2.51 -18.40
CA ALA A 135 11.81 1.21 -18.26
C ALA A 135 11.97 0.53 -19.62
N GLU A 136 13.04 -0.23 -19.79
CA GLU A 136 13.33 -1.01 -21.01
C GLU A 136 13.25 -2.51 -20.75
N ASP A 137 12.82 -3.28 -21.75
CA ASP A 137 13.01 -4.73 -21.75
C ASP A 137 14.44 -5.13 -22.17
N VAL A 138 14.74 -6.43 -22.06
CA VAL A 138 16.05 -6.98 -22.45
C VAL A 138 16.38 -6.84 -23.93
N LYS A 139 15.43 -6.41 -24.77
CA LYS A 139 15.62 -6.13 -26.20
C LYS A 139 15.83 -4.64 -26.46
N GLY A 140 15.91 -3.80 -25.41
CA GLY A 140 16.17 -2.37 -25.49
C GLY A 140 14.95 -1.54 -25.90
N THR A 141 13.74 -2.12 -25.84
CA THR A 141 12.51 -1.36 -26.13
C THR A 141 12.10 -0.63 -24.86
N ALA A 142 12.09 0.70 -24.87
CA ALA A 142 11.73 1.51 -23.72
C ALA A 142 10.30 2.05 -23.80
N VAL A 143 9.61 2.04 -22.67
CA VAL A 143 8.24 2.54 -22.51
C VAL A 143 8.08 3.20 -21.14
N THR A 144 7.00 3.95 -20.97
CA THR A 144 6.66 4.49 -19.64
C THR A 144 6.04 3.39 -18.77
N LEU A 145 6.50 3.23 -17.55
CA LEU A 145 5.90 2.32 -16.57
C LEU A 145 5.14 3.13 -15.53
N ARG A 146 3.91 2.70 -15.23
CA ARG A 146 3.04 3.29 -14.21
C ARG A 146 2.70 2.25 -13.14
N LEU A 147 3.17 2.49 -11.92
CA LEU A 147 2.87 1.67 -10.76
C LEU A 147 1.86 2.40 -9.89
N TYR A 148 0.64 1.86 -9.77
CA TYR A 148 -0.42 2.45 -8.98
C TYR A 148 -0.34 2.02 -7.51
N HIS A 149 -1.10 2.71 -6.65
CA HIS A 149 -1.22 2.43 -5.22
C HIS A 149 0.09 2.59 -4.43
N ASP A 150 0.95 3.49 -4.88
CA ASP A 150 2.17 3.85 -4.14
C ASP A 150 1.84 4.83 -3.00
N PRO A 151 2.35 4.62 -1.76
CA PRO A 151 2.04 5.47 -0.62
C PRO A 151 2.49 6.93 -0.78
N SER A 152 1.88 7.85 -0.02
CA SER A 152 2.10 9.29 -0.16
C SER A 152 3.50 9.75 0.23
N VAL A 153 3.87 10.95 -0.24
CA VAL A 153 5.19 11.57 -0.03
C VAL A 153 5.55 11.72 1.44
N ASP A 154 4.58 12.03 2.30
CA ASP A 154 4.78 12.16 3.75
C ASP A 154 5.28 10.86 4.40
N THR A 155 5.07 9.73 3.72
CA THR A 155 5.43 8.39 4.23
C THR A 155 6.72 7.87 3.60
N ILE A 156 6.94 8.10 2.29
CA ILE A 156 7.99 7.46 1.50
C ILE A 156 8.47 8.42 0.39
N SER A 157 9.76 8.64 0.16
CA SER A 157 10.24 9.30 -1.08
C SER A 157 10.21 8.31 -2.26
N PRO A 158 9.84 8.72 -3.48
CA PRO A 158 9.82 7.85 -4.67
C PRO A 158 11.18 7.22 -4.99
N GLU A 159 12.26 7.98 -4.80
CA GLU A 159 13.65 7.52 -4.97
C GLU A 159 14.03 6.44 -3.94
N GLY A 160 13.33 6.39 -2.81
CA GLY A 160 13.43 5.29 -1.86
C GLY A 160 12.86 3.96 -2.40
N VAL A 161 11.84 4.02 -3.26
CA VAL A 161 11.13 2.85 -3.79
C VAL A 161 11.79 2.29 -5.04
N ILE A 162 12.14 3.17 -5.99
CA ILE A 162 12.65 2.78 -7.31
C ILE A 162 13.84 3.66 -7.70
N ASN A 163 14.91 3.03 -8.16
CA ASN A 163 16.14 3.71 -8.56
C ASN A 163 16.52 3.37 -10.00
N VAL A 164 17.27 4.26 -10.66
CA VAL A 164 17.86 3.99 -11.97
C VAL A 164 18.68 2.70 -11.90
N GLY A 165 18.49 1.82 -12.88
CA GLY A 165 19.13 0.50 -12.92
C GLY A 165 18.42 -0.59 -12.10
N SER A 166 17.37 -0.25 -11.34
CA SER A 166 16.54 -1.28 -10.68
C SER A 166 15.92 -2.21 -11.73
N VAL A 167 15.90 -3.51 -11.43
CA VAL A 167 15.34 -4.53 -12.31
C VAL A 167 14.18 -5.22 -11.60
N PHE A 168 13.07 -5.38 -12.29
CA PHE A 168 11.93 -6.13 -11.78
C PHE A 168 11.21 -6.87 -12.89
N LEU A 169 10.46 -7.88 -12.47
CA LEU A 169 9.58 -8.68 -13.29
C LEU A 169 8.15 -8.20 -13.10
N ILE A 170 7.41 -8.07 -14.20
CA ILE A 170 5.98 -7.79 -14.20
C ILE A 170 5.27 -9.05 -14.67
N LYS A 171 4.39 -9.59 -13.83
CA LYS A 171 3.51 -10.70 -14.16
C LYS A 171 2.32 -10.18 -14.96
N GLU A 172 1.94 -10.93 -15.98
CA GLU A 172 0.77 -10.68 -16.83
C GLU A 172 0.57 -9.21 -17.26
N PRO A 173 1.60 -8.59 -17.87
CA PRO A 173 1.67 -7.14 -18.05
C PRO A 173 0.48 -6.58 -18.85
N PHE A 174 -0.03 -5.45 -18.38
CA PHE A 174 -1.04 -4.65 -19.11
C PHE A 174 -0.35 -3.57 -19.93
N PHE A 175 -0.47 -3.68 -21.26
CA PHE A 175 0.17 -2.76 -22.19
C PHE A 175 -0.87 -1.83 -22.82
N ARG A 176 -0.62 -0.52 -22.77
CA ARG A 176 -1.60 0.50 -23.16
C ARG A 176 -0.97 1.69 -23.87
N CYS A 177 -1.82 2.44 -24.56
CA CYS A 177 -1.44 3.78 -25.01
C CYS A 177 -1.81 4.78 -23.91
N ALA A 178 -0.87 5.66 -23.58
CA ALA A 178 -1.06 6.69 -22.60
C ALA A 178 -1.65 7.98 -23.20
N PRO A 179 -2.22 8.88 -22.38
CA PRO A 179 -2.69 10.20 -22.83
C PRO A 179 -1.61 11.10 -23.43
N ASP A 180 -0.34 10.87 -23.10
CA ASP A 180 0.82 11.57 -23.65
C ASP A 180 1.32 10.96 -24.99
N ASN A 181 0.51 10.08 -25.60
CA ASN A 181 0.82 9.29 -26.80
C ASN A 181 2.04 8.36 -26.68
N PHE A 182 2.58 8.16 -25.47
CA PHE A 182 3.61 7.16 -25.25
C PHE A 182 2.99 5.80 -24.95
N TYR A 183 3.69 4.75 -25.38
CA TYR A 183 3.36 3.40 -24.97
C TYR A 183 3.72 3.20 -23.50
N SER A 184 2.89 2.44 -22.80
CA SER A 184 3.00 2.30 -21.35
C SER A 184 2.68 0.90 -20.85
N LEU A 185 3.46 0.44 -19.88
CA LEU A 185 3.12 -0.68 -19.01
C LEU A 185 2.40 -0.12 -17.79
N ARG A 186 1.21 -0.65 -17.49
CA ARG A 186 0.41 -0.28 -16.33
C ARG A 186 0.36 -1.46 -15.35
N VAL A 187 0.56 -1.18 -14.06
CA VAL A 187 0.48 -2.17 -12.98
C VAL A 187 -0.46 -1.62 -11.92
N ASP A 188 -1.65 -2.21 -11.80
CA ASP A 188 -2.65 -1.85 -10.78
C ASP A 188 -2.54 -2.74 -9.53
N HIS A 189 -2.15 -4.00 -9.70
CA HIS A 189 -1.96 -4.91 -8.56
C HIS A 189 -0.51 -4.90 -8.09
N ILE A 190 -0.29 -4.49 -6.85
CA ILE A 190 1.06 -4.42 -6.26
C ILE A 190 1.70 -5.80 -6.09
N SER A 191 0.90 -6.87 -6.15
CA SER A 191 1.38 -8.26 -6.14
C SER A 191 1.85 -8.77 -7.52
N ASP A 192 1.67 -7.99 -8.59
CA ASP A 192 2.08 -8.35 -9.95
C ASP A 192 3.52 -7.95 -10.28
N ILE A 193 4.14 -7.13 -9.42
CA ILE A 193 5.56 -6.75 -9.53
C ILE A 193 6.41 -7.63 -8.61
N VAL A 194 7.49 -8.17 -9.16
CA VAL A 194 8.52 -8.89 -8.40
C VAL A 194 9.83 -8.15 -8.53
N TRP A 195 10.29 -7.58 -7.41
CA TRP A 195 11.57 -6.90 -7.32
C TRP A 195 12.71 -7.91 -7.40
N LEU A 196 13.58 -7.77 -8.41
CA LEU A 196 14.70 -8.69 -8.60
C LEU A 196 15.96 -8.13 -7.97
N GLU A 197 16.66 -8.96 -7.20
CA GLU A 197 17.95 -8.61 -6.63
C GLU A 197 19.00 -8.49 -7.74
N SER A 198 19.80 -7.42 -7.76
CA SER A 198 20.72 -7.12 -8.88
C SER A 198 21.70 -8.25 -9.22
N PHE A 199 22.05 -9.10 -8.26
CA PHE A 199 22.93 -10.26 -8.43
C PHE A 199 22.20 -11.61 -8.50
N GLY A 200 20.86 -11.60 -8.40
CA GLY A 200 20.03 -12.80 -8.39
C GLY A 200 20.03 -13.57 -9.73
N SER A 201 19.77 -14.87 -9.66
CA SER A 201 19.71 -15.77 -10.84
C SER A 201 18.61 -15.38 -11.84
N HIS A 202 17.52 -14.80 -11.36
CA HIS A 202 16.40 -14.35 -12.19
C HIS A 202 16.68 -13.05 -12.95
N VAL A 203 17.74 -12.30 -12.60
CA VAL A 203 18.16 -11.11 -13.37
C VAL A 203 18.85 -11.56 -14.66
N PRO A 204 18.46 -11.02 -15.83
CA PRO A 204 19.15 -11.26 -17.09
C PRO A 204 20.66 -10.99 -16.99
N HIS A 205 21.48 -11.85 -17.56
CA HIS A 205 22.95 -11.76 -17.46
C HIS A 205 23.49 -10.36 -17.85
N VAL A 206 22.87 -9.71 -18.85
CA VAL A 206 23.24 -8.37 -19.32
C VAL A 206 23.07 -7.26 -18.28
N TRP A 207 22.25 -7.48 -17.25
CA TRP A 207 21.97 -6.52 -16.18
C TRP A 207 22.41 -7.01 -14.81
N ARG A 208 22.93 -8.24 -14.73
CA ARG A 208 23.33 -8.84 -13.46
C ARG A 208 24.62 -8.19 -12.97
N THR A 209 24.61 -7.72 -11.72
CA THR A 209 25.80 -7.18 -11.06
C THR A 209 26.54 -8.30 -10.31
N ALA A 210 27.83 -8.08 -10.05
CA ALA A 210 28.57 -8.95 -9.13
C ALA A 210 27.95 -8.88 -7.72
N VAL A 211 28.08 -9.97 -6.96
CA VAL A 211 27.75 -9.97 -5.53
C VAL A 211 28.72 -9.01 -4.85
N PRO A 212 28.24 -7.95 -4.17
CA PRO A 212 29.14 -6.99 -3.58
C PRO A 212 29.76 -7.59 -2.30
N GLU A 213 31.08 -7.45 -2.14
CA GLU A 213 31.78 -7.83 -0.90
C GLU A 213 31.52 -6.75 0.17
N VAL A 214 30.37 -6.85 0.84
CA VAL A 214 29.97 -5.89 1.87
C VAL A 214 29.72 -6.58 3.20
N VAL A 215 30.23 -5.98 4.28
CA VAL A 215 30.02 -6.46 5.64
C VAL A 215 28.66 -5.97 6.15
N SER A 216 27.87 -6.88 6.73
CA SER A 216 26.54 -6.60 7.30
C SER A 216 26.52 -5.36 8.19
N GLU A 217 27.51 -5.22 9.06
CA GLU A 217 27.64 -4.09 9.98
C GLU A 217 27.71 -2.74 9.24
N THR A 218 28.51 -2.62 8.19
CA THR A 218 28.66 -1.37 7.43
C THR A 218 27.32 -0.93 6.84
N VAL A 219 26.59 -1.85 6.21
CA VAL A 219 25.27 -1.58 5.63
C VAL A 219 24.25 -1.24 6.71
N ARG A 220 24.28 -1.96 7.84
CA ARG A 220 23.42 -1.68 9.00
C ARG A 220 23.69 -0.28 9.57
N MET A 221 24.94 0.17 9.61
CA MET A 221 25.30 1.51 10.08
C MET A 221 24.82 2.61 9.13
N GLN A 222 24.86 2.38 7.81
CA GLN A 222 24.22 3.25 6.83
C GLN A 222 22.69 3.30 7.05
N GLY A 223 22.06 2.15 7.31
CA GLY A 223 20.65 2.08 7.66
C GLY A 223 20.29 2.90 8.91
N ASN A 224 21.16 2.89 9.94
CA ASN A 224 20.98 3.72 11.13
C ASN A 224 21.04 5.22 10.82
N GLU A 225 21.87 5.62 9.85
CA GLU A 225 21.95 7.02 9.41
C GLU A 225 20.70 7.43 8.62
N ALA A 226 20.23 6.59 7.71
CA ALA A 226 18.97 6.79 7.00
C ALA A 226 17.78 6.91 7.98
N MET A 227 17.75 6.05 9.03
CA MET A 227 16.75 6.14 10.10
C MET A 227 16.76 7.48 10.84
N ARG A 228 17.95 8.00 11.17
CA ARG A 228 18.08 9.30 11.85
C ARG A 228 17.58 10.45 10.98
N LYS A 229 17.76 10.36 9.67
CA LYS A 229 17.27 11.32 8.68
C LYS A 229 15.78 11.19 8.36
N GLY A 230 15.11 10.16 8.87
CA GLY A 230 13.71 9.85 8.54
C GLY A 230 13.53 9.22 7.15
N PHE A 231 14.59 8.73 6.53
CA PHE A 231 14.54 8.03 5.23
C PHE A 231 14.18 6.56 5.42
N TRP A 232 12.92 6.31 5.82
CA TRP A 232 12.45 5.00 6.23
C TRP A 232 12.62 3.93 5.16
N VAL A 233 12.33 4.23 3.88
CA VAL A 233 12.43 3.21 2.81
C VAL A 233 13.86 2.87 2.45
N GLU A 234 14.75 3.87 2.45
CA GLU A 234 16.18 3.63 2.28
C GLU A 234 16.71 2.75 3.43
N ALA A 235 16.32 3.06 4.67
CA ALA A 235 16.66 2.24 5.83
C ALA A 235 16.12 0.80 5.71
N LEU A 236 14.89 0.62 5.23
CA LEU A 236 14.29 -0.70 5.00
C LEU A 236 15.15 -1.53 4.04
N ARG A 237 15.59 -0.94 2.93
CA ARG A 237 16.46 -1.58 1.94
C ARG A 237 17.82 -1.93 2.57
N LEU A 238 18.46 -0.97 3.23
CA LEU A 238 19.76 -1.16 3.87
C LEU A 238 19.73 -2.24 4.96
N TYR A 239 18.70 -2.29 5.80
CA TYR A 239 18.58 -3.36 6.80
C TYR A 239 18.23 -4.72 6.19
N THR A 240 17.49 -4.74 5.08
CA THR A 240 17.25 -5.98 4.32
C THR A 240 18.56 -6.53 3.77
N ASP A 241 19.37 -5.67 3.16
CA ASP A 241 20.69 -6.03 2.64
C ASP A 241 21.64 -6.44 3.78
N ALA A 242 21.65 -5.72 4.90
CA ALA A 242 22.43 -6.11 6.08
C ALA A 242 22.04 -7.50 6.61
N GLY A 243 20.75 -7.85 6.60
CA GLY A 243 20.28 -9.17 6.99
C GLY A 243 20.68 -10.28 6.01
N ARG A 244 20.85 -9.96 4.72
CA ARG A 244 21.38 -10.89 3.70
C ARG A 244 22.88 -11.10 3.85
N TYR A 245 23.64 -10.05 4.17
CA TYR A 245 25.10 -10.11 4.34
C TYR A 245 25.53 -10.57 5.73
N ALA A 246 24.59 -10.86 6.64
CA ALA A 246 24.90 -11.32 7.98
C ALA A 246 25.52 -12.73 7.94
N VAL A 247 26.65 -12.88 8.63
CA VAL A 247 27.38 -14.16 8.73
C VAL A 247 27.00 -14.90 10.01
N THR A 248 26.63 -14.16 11.05
CA THR A 248 26.24 -14.73 12.36
C THR A 248 24.76 -14.49 12.68
N PRO A 249 24.14 -15.35 13.51
CA PRO A 249 22.78 -15.11 14.00
C PRO A 249 22.61 -13.76 14.72
N GLU A 250 23.65 -13.29 15.40
CA GLU A 250 23.68 -12.01 16.11
C GLU A 250 23.63 -10.82 15.14
N GLU A 251 24.45 -10.83 14.08
CA GLU A 251 24.39 -9.83 13.00
C GLU A 251 23.01 -9.81 12.34
N ALA A 252 22.47 -11.00 12.03
CA ALA A 252 21.16 -11.15 11.42
C ALA A 252 20.06 -10.59 12.34
N GLN A 253 20.11 -10.88 13.64
CA GLN A 253 19.14 -10.35 14.60
C GLN A 253 19.23 -8.82 14.69
N LEU A 254 20.43 -8.24 14.74
CA LEU A 254 20.58 -6.77 14.75
C LEU A 254 19.96 -6.13 13.50
N ALA A 255 20.16 -6.74 12.32
CA ALA A 255 19.58 -6.26 11.07
C ALA A 255 18.05 -6.38 11.06
N PHE A 256 17.49 -7.55 11.38
CA PHE A 256 16.04 -7.77 11.37
C PHE A 256 15.33 -6.98 12.46
N VAL A 257 15.90 -6.90 13.66
CA VAL A 257 15.36 -6.06 14.73
C VAL A 257 15.29 -4.63 14.22
N ASN A 258 16.33 -4.08 13.61
CA ASN A 258 16.29 -2.73 13.02
C ASN A 258 15.25 -2.59 11.91
N ARG A 259 15.15 -3.58 11.03
CA ARG A 259 14.11 -3.64 9.99
C ARG A 259 12.69 -3.63 10.57
N SER A 260 12.46 -4.31 11.69
CA SER A 260 11.20 -4.31 12.42
C SER A 260 10.78 -2.90 12.86
N LEU A 261 11.73 -2.08 13.36
CA LEU A 261 11.44 -0.69 13.70
C LEU A 261 11.00 0.12 12.47
N VAL A 262 11.65 -0.09 11.33
CA VAL A 262 11.26 0.58 10.08
C VAL A 262 9.85 0.16 9.67
N ASN A 263 9.53 -1.13 9.73
CA ASN A 263 8.20 -1.63 9.43
C ASN A 263 7.13 -1.04 10.38
N LEU A 264 7.43 -0.83 11.66
CA LEU A 264 6.51 -0.09 12.57
C LEU A 264 6.31 1.37 12.12
N LYS A 265 7.37 2.04 11.63
CA LYS A 265 7.29 3.42 11.12
C LYS A 265 6.50 3.52 9.82
N LEU A 266 6.50 2.46 9.01
CA LEU A 266 5.76 2.35 7.76
C LEU A 266 4.33 1.80 7.93
N ASN A 267 3.84 1.65 9.17
CA ASN A 267 2.54 1.01 9.48
C ASN A 267 2.39 -0.43 8.93
N ARG A 268 3.46 -1.21 9.01
CA ARG A 268 3.52 -2.63 8.60
C ARG A 268 3.73 -3.53 9.82
N PRO A 269 2.82 -3.53 10.81
CA PRO A 269 3.04 -4.20 12.08
C PRO A 269 3.20 -5.73 11.94
N GLU A 270 2.63 -6.37 10.92
CA GLU A 270 2.83 -7.81 10.71
C GLU A 270 4.27 -8.12 10.28
N GLN A 271 4.81 -7.36 9.31
CA GLN A 271 6.22 -7.46 8.93
C GLN A 271 7.15 -7.14 10.11
N ALA A 272 6.77 -6.15 10.93
CA ALA A 272 7.53 -5.82 12.13
C ALA A 272 7.56 -6.97 13.14
N LEU A 273 6.44 -7.68 13.33
CA LEU A 273 6.36 -8.85 14.20
C LEU A 273 7.24 -9.99 13.68
N LEU A 274 7.15 -10.30 12.38
CA LEU A 274 7.98 -11.31 11.73
C LEU A 274 9.46 -11.00 11.92
N ASP A 275 9.88 -9.76 11.66
CA ASP A 275 11.26 -9.33 11.81
C ASP A 275 11.77 -9.35 13.26
N ALA A 276 10.95 -8.91 14.21
CA ALA A 276 11.32 -8.88 15.63
C ALA A 276 11.53 -10.30 16.20
N THR A 277 10.84 -11.30 15.63
CA THR A 277 10.85 -12.68 16.13
C THR A 277 11.67 -13.63 15.26
N LYS A 278 12.15 -13.18 14.10
CA LYS A 278 12.79 -14.00 13.06
C LYS A 278 13.93 -14.89 13.56
N MET A 279 14.73 -14.39 14.50
CA MET A 279 15.92 -15.08 15.01
C MET A 279 15.69 -15.82 16.34
N ASN A 280 14.48 -15.77 16.91
CA ASN A 280 14.20 -16.30 18.25
C ASN A 280 14.42 -17.81 18.37
N ALA A 281 14.36 -18.56 17.25
CA ALA A 281 14.63 -19.99 17.22
C ALA A 281 16.14 -20.32 17.27
N GLN A 282 17.02 -19.36 16.96
CA GLN A 282 18.47 -19.56 16.88
C GLN A 282 19.20 -18.90 18.04
N ILE A 283 18.76 -17.71 18.46
CA ILE A 283 19.38 -16.96 19.56
C ILE A 283 18.34 -16.24 20.42
N SER A 284 18.72 -15.92 21.65
CA SER A 284 17.84 -15.19 22.58
C SER A 284 17.51 -13.78 22.05
N PRO A 285 16.26 -13.31 22.19
CA PRO A 285 15.88 -11.97 21.76
C PRO A 285 16.53 -10.89 22.65
N THR A 286 17.06 -9.85 22.02
CA THR A 286 17.48 -8.62 22.70
C THR A 286 16.30 -7.88 23.31
N GLU A 287 16.54 -6.99 24.29
CA GLU A 287 15.50 -6.13 24.87
C GLU A 287 14.72 -5.37 23.78
N LYS A 288 15.44 -4.80 22.79
CA LYS A 288 14.85 -4.08 21.65
C LYS A 288 13.97 -4.99 20.79
N ALA A 289 14.35 -6.26 20.60
CA ALA A 289 13.54 -7.21 19.83
C ALA A 289 12.20 -7.46 20.52
N VAL A 290 12.23 -7.77 21.82
CA VAL A 290 11.01 -8.03 22.62
C VAL A 290 10.11 -6.80 22.66
N PHE A 291 10.68 -5.61 22.82
CA PHE A 291 9.88 -4.37 22.84
C PHE A 291 9.24 -4.06 21.47
N ARG A 292 9.93 -4.35 20.37
CA ARG A 292 9.37 -4.22 19.01
C ARG A 292 8.27 -5.25 18.74
N GLU A 293 8.41 -6.47 19.25
CA GLU A 293 7.35 -7.50 19.23
C GLU A 293 6.08 -7.00 19.94
N ILE A 294 6.22 -6.44 21.15
CA ILE A 294 5.08 -5.86 21.91
C ILE A 294 4.37 -4.79 21.10
N LYS A 295 5.12 -3.84 20.53
CA LYS A 295 4.55 -2.76 19.70
C LYS A 295 3.83 -3.29 18.46
N ALA A 296 4.40 -4.30 17.81
CA ALA A 296 3.77 -4.95 16.66
C ALA A 296 2.46 -5.65 17.04
N LEU A 297 2.46 -6.45 18.13
CA LEU A 297 1.25 -7.12 18.64
C LEU A 297 0.16 -6.12 19.01
N TYR A 298 0.53 -4.99 19.63
CA TYR A 298 -0.41 -3.91 19.94
C TYR A 298 -1.09 -3.37 18.67
N ASN A 299 -0.30 -3.02 17.66
CA ASN A 299 -0.81 -2.45 16.41
C ASN A 299 -1.66 -3.46 15.61
N LEU A 300 -1.38 -4.76 15.73
CA LEU A 300 -2.20 -5.84 15.15
C LEU A 300 -3.51 -6.11 15.92
N GLY A 301 -3.73 -5.43 17.05
CA GLY A 301 -4.90 -5.67 17.91
C GLY A 301 -4.85 -6.98 18.70
N TYR A 302 -3.70 -7.67 18.73
CA TYR A 302 -3.49 -8.91 19.49
C TYR A 302 -3.17 -8.59 20.96
N PHE A 303 -4.13 -7.95 21.63
CA PHE A 303 -3.94 -7.35 22.95
C PHE A 303 -3.64 -8.39 24.04
N GLU A 304 -4.22 -9.58 23.98
CA GLU A 304 -3.95 -10.66 24.94
C GLU A 304 -2.49 -11.13 24.86
N ARG A 305 -2.01 -11.42 23.63
CA ARG A 305 -0.60 -11.79 23.37
C ARG A 305 0.35 -10.65 23.73
N CYS A 306 -0.06 -9.41 23.47
CA CYS A 306 0.69 -8.22 23.84
C CYS A 306 0.87 -8.13 25.36
N LEU A 307 -0.20 -8.38 26.13
CA LEU A 307 -0.18 -8.38 27.59
C LEU A 307 0.75 -9.47 28.16
N GLU A 308 0.67 -10.69 27.62
CA GLU A 308 1.56 -11.79 28.01
C GLU A 308 3.03 -11.43 27.79
N ARG A 309 3.34 -10.87 26.62
CA ARG A 309 4.72 -10.48 26.29
C ARG A 309 5.21 -9.32 27.14
N LEU A 310 4.35 -8.36 27.47
CA LEU A 310 4.66 -7.26 28.39
C LEU A 310 4.96 -7.74 29.80
N LYS A 311 4.23 -8.73 30.33
CA LYS A 311 4.51 -9.32 31.65
C LYS A 311 5.91 -9.95 31.70
N TYR A 312 6.22 -10.78 30.70
CA TYR A 312 7.55 -11.34 30.53
C TYR A 312 8.64 -10.25 30.43
N PHE A 313 8.36 -9.18 29.68
CA PHE A 313 9.30 -8.07 29.53
C PHE A 313 9.57 -7.34 30.85
N THR A 314 8.53 -7.07 31.65
CA THR A 314 8.67 -6.40 32.95
C THR A 314 9.41 -7.26 33.99
N GLU A 315 9.28 -8.58 33.93
CA GLU A 315 10.03 -9.50 34.79
C GLU A 315 11.53 -9.49 34.43
N LYS A 316 11.85 -9.44 33.14
CA LYS A 316 13.22 -9.50 32.63
C LYS A 316 13.94 -8.14 32.66
N TYR A 317 13.20 -7.04 32.49
CA TYR A 317 13.71 -5.67 32.37
C TYR A 317 12.94 -4.70 33.30
N PRO A 318 13.03 -4.86 34.63
CA PRO A 318 12.17 -4.16 35.59
C PRO A 318 12.42 -2.64 35.68
N THR A 319 13.55 -2.15 35.17
CA THR A 319 13.90 -0.72 35.17
C THR A 319 13.28 0.07 34.01
N ASN A 320 12.67 -0.61 33.04
CA ASN A 320 12.10 0.02 31.86
C ASN A 320 10.72 0.64 32.16
N THR A 321 10.67 1.96 32.30
CA THR A 321 9.45 2.69 32.67
C THR A 321 8.39 2.70 31.57
N ASP A 322 8.77 2.53 30.31
CA ASP A 322 7.84 2.57 29.17
C ASP A 322 6.90 1.35 29.20
N ALA A 323 7.38 0.21 29.70
CA ALA A 323 6.59 -1.02 29.78
C ALA A 323 5.30 -0.85 30.59
N GLN A 324 5.31 -0.07 31.67
CA GLN A 324 4.12 0.16 32.49
C GLN A 324 3.06 1.01 31.75
N LEU A 325 3.50 2.00 30.96
CA LEU A 325 2.60 2.81 30.13
C LEU A 325 1.93 1.94 29.06
N GLU A 326 2.69 1.07 28.40
CA GLU A 326 2.16 0.12 27.42
C GLU A 326 1.19 -0.88 28.07
N MET A 327 1.49 -1.37 29.28
CA MET A 327 0.61 -2.26 30.04
C MET A 327 -0.75 -1.61 30.33
N ASN A 328 -0.75 -0.35 30.78
CA ASN A 328 -1.98 0.40 31.04
C ASN A 328 -2.80 0.57 29.74
N ARG A 329 -2.11 0.86 28.64
CA ARG A 329 -2.70 1.04 27.31
C ARG A 329 -3.33 -0.26 26.80
N VAL A 330 -2.66 -1.40 26.91
CA VAL A 330 -3.19 -2.73 26.54
C VAL A 330 -4.41 -3.11 27.38
N ASN A 331 -4.36 -2.88 28.69
CA ASN A 331 -5.50 -3.15 29.57
C ASN A 331 -6.72 -2.27 29.26
N ALA A 332 -6.52 -1.03 28.76
CA ALA A 332 -7.63 -0.22 28.25
C ALA A 332 -8.26 -0.86 27.00
N ARG A 333 -7.46 -1.31 26.03
CA ARG A 333 -7.94 -2.00 24.82
C ARG A 333 -8.67 -3.31 25.12
N LEU A 334 -8.19 -4.08 26.10
CA LEU A 334 -8.88 -5.31 26.54
C LEU A 334 -10.24 -5.00 27.18
N ARG A 335 -10.34 -3.96 28.02
CA ARG A 335 -11.63 -3.54 28.61
C ARG A 335 -12.63 -3.09 27.54
N GLU A 336 -12.17 -2.39 26.51
CA GLU A 336 -12.98 -2.01 25.35
C GLU A 336 -13.45 -3.24 24.58
N LYS A 337 -12.52 -4.13 24.21
CA LYS A 337 -12.80 -5.36 23.43
C LYS A 337 -13.78 -6.30 24.13
N ILE A 338 -13.66 -6.47 25.45
CA ILE A 338 -14.45 -7.45 26.22
C ILE A 338 -15.79 -6.85 26.68
N ASN A 339 -15.78 -5.60 27.15
CA ASN A 339 -16.93 -5.02 27.84
C ASN A 339 -17.62 -3.89 27.07
N GLY A 340 -17.06 -3.44 25.93
CA GLY A 340 -17.53 -2.24 25.24
C GLY A 340 -17.33 -0.98 26.07
N ALA A 341 -16.39 -0.99 27.02
CA ALA A 341 -16.18 0.10 27.97
C ALA A 341 -15.30 1.20 27.37
N TYR A 342 -15.89 2.05 26.53
CA TYR A 342 -15.19 3.13 25.83
C TYR A 342 -15.18 4.46 26.58
N PRO A 343 -14.03 5.16 26.65
CA PRO A 343 -13.97 6.53 27.12
C PRO A 343 -14.41 7.51 26.02
N PHE A 344 -15.71 7.52 25.67
CA PHE A 344 -16.24 8.30 24.53
C PHE A 344 -15.82 9.77 24.54
N ALA A 345 -15.79 10.44 25.70
CA ALA A 345 -15.32 11.82 25.81
C ALA A 345 -13.85 11.99 25.35
N SER A 346 -12.99 11.02 25.64
CA SER A 346 -11.60 11.00 25.16
C SER A 346 -11.56 10.73 23.66
N MET A 347 -12.39 9.81 23.15
CA MET A 347 -12.47 9.53 21.72
C MET A 347 -12.92 10.75 20.92
N TYR A 348 -13.93 11.51 21.38
CA TYR A 348 -14.34 12.76 20.76
C TYR A 348 -13.22 13.81 20.76
N LYS A 349 -12.45 13.92 21.85
CA LYS A 349 -11.29 14.81 21.91
C LYS A 349 -10.18 14.41 20.95
N GLN A 350 -9.95 13.11 20.76
CA GLN A 350 -9.01 12.61 19.76
C GLN A 350 -9.51 12.91 18.35
N ALA A 351 -10.81 12.68 18.09
CA ALA A 351 -11.46 12.93 16.81
C ALA A 351 -11.41 14.38 16.34
N SER A 352 -11.35 15.35 17.27
CA SER A 352 -11.28 16.78 16.97
C SER A 352 -9.86 17.30 16.68
N GLN A 353 -8.84 16.43 16.68
CA GLN A 353 -7.46 16.82 16.36
C GLN A 353 -7.21 16.79 14.84
N ASP A 354 -6.19 17.51 14.36
CA ASP A 354 -5.88 17.66 12.91
C ASP A 354 -5.47 16.34 12.21
N SER A 355 -5.25 15.25 12.95
CA SER A 355 -5.02 13.91 12.39
C SER A 355 -5.49 12.84 13.39
N PRO A 356 -6.80 12.56 13.46
CA PRO A 356 -7.37 11.78 14.53
C PRO A 356 -7.19 10.28 14.25
N LEU A 357 -6.10 9.71 14.77
CA LEU A 357 -6.00 8.26 14.95
C LEU A 357 -6.56 7.90 16.31
N ILE A 358 -7.84 7.51 16.34
CA ILE A 358 -8.50 7.09 17.58
C ILE A 358 -7.90 5.76 18.02
N ASP A 359 -7.31 5.79 19.20
CA ASP A 359 -6.74 4.61 19.80
C ASP A 359 -7.80 3.89 20.65
N CYS A 360 -8.50 2.95 20.02
CA CYS A 360 -9.51 2.08 20.61
C CYS A 360 -9.44 0.66 20.01
N ALA A 361 -10.05 -0.32 20.70
CA ALA A 361 -10.25 -1.69 20.20
C ALA A 361 -11.66 -1.87 19.60
N THR A 362 -11.83 -2.88 18.73
CA THR A 362 -13.16 -3.31 18.26
C THR A 362 -13.87 -4.11 19.36
N PHE A 363 -15.15 -3.83 19.57
CA PHE A 363 -16.08 -4.58 20.41
C PHE A 363 -17.22 -5.11 19.54
N SER A 364 -17.36 -6.43 19.48
CA SER A 364 -18.40 -7.12 18.71
C SER A 364 -18.97 -8.33 19.43
N GLU A 365 -18.68 -8.52 20.73
CA GLU A 365 -19.07 -9.71 21.51
C GLU A 365 -20.59 -10.05 21.46
N PRO A 366 -21.53 -9.08 21.47
CA PRO A 366 -22.96 -9.38 21.46
C PRO A 366 -23.51 -9.78 20.09
N VAL A 367 -22.70 -9.72 19.03
CA VAL A 367 -23.12 -9.91 17.66
C VAL A 367 -22.23 -10.89 16.92
N GLU A 368 -22.79 -11.57 15.92
CA GLU A 368 -22.00 -12.38 15.00
C GLU A 368 -22.59 -12.34 13.59
N VAL A 369 -21.74 -12.69 12.62
CA VAL A 369 -22.14 -12.76 11.21
C VAL A 369 -22.61 -14.18 10.91
N ARG A 370 -23.84 -14.32 10.36
CA ARG A 370 -24.40 -15.61 9.92
C ARG A 370 -25.05 -15.47 8.54
N GLU A 371 -25.28 -16.60 7.88
CA GLU A 371 -26.13 -16.64 6.68
C GLU A 371 -27.59 -16.29 7.03
N SER A 372 -28.17 -15.43 6.20
CA SER A 372 -29.54 -14.94 6.28
C SER A 372 -30.30 -15.40 5.04
N PRO A 373 -31.32 -16.27 5.19
CA PRO A 373 -32.04 -16.85 4.05
C PRO A 373 -32.53 -15.80 3.06
N GLY A 374 -32.08 -15.91 1.80
CA GLY A 374 -32.45 -15.00 0.71
C GLY A 374 -31.83 -13.60 0.77
N ARG A 375 -30.92 -13.32 1.73
CA ARG A 375 -30.32 -11.99 1.94
C ARG A 375 -28.79 -12.01 2.09
N GLY A 376 -28.15 -13.16 1.85
CA GLY A 376 -26.72 -13.33 2.04
C GLY A 376 -26.36 -13.28 3.51
N ARG A 377 -25.29 -12.58 3.90
CA ARG A 377 -24.86 -12.51 5.30
C ARG A 377 -25.56 -11.40 6.08
N GLY A 378 -25.99 -11.72 7.29
CA GLY A 378 -26.56 -10.78 8.25
C GLY A 378 -25.77 -10.73 9.55
N LEU A 379 -25.94 -9.64 10.29
CA LEU A 379 -25.44 -9.47 11.66
C LEU A 379 -26.56 -9.84 12.64
N PHE A 380 -26.30 -10.79 13.52
CA PHE A 380 -27.27 -11.34 14.48
C PHE A 380 -26.77 -11.17 15.90
N THR A 381 -27.68 -10.92 16.83
CA THR A 381 -27.34 -10.96 18.26
C THR A 381 -27.18 -12.41 18.73
N VAL A 382 -26.12 -12.71 19.48
CA VAL A 382 -25.89 -14.06 20.03
C VAL A 382 -26.70 -14.33 21.31
N ASN A 383 -27.06 -13.27 22.03
CA ASN A 383 -27.81 -13.31 23.28
C ASN A 383 -28.93 -12.27 23.27
N ALA A 384 -29.86 -12.34 24.22
CA ALA A 384 -30.85 -11.29 24.40
C ALA A 384 -30.18 -9.96 24.78
N VAL A 385 -30.55 -8.88 24.09
CA VAL A 385 -29.99 -7.53 24.30
C VAL A 385 -31.08 -6.56 24.77
N LYS A 386 -30.68 -5.53 25.52
CA LYS A 386 -31.59 -4.47 25.98
C LYS A 386 -31.55 -3.26 25.06
N ALA A 387 -32.65 -2.50 25.02
CA ALA A 387 -32.65 -1.20 24.37
C ALA A 387 -31.57 -0.29 24.98
N GLY A 388 -30.75 0.34 24.12
CA GLY A 388 -29.63 1.19 24.54
C GLY A 388 -28.32 0.45 24.84
N GLN A 389 -28.28 -0.89 24.75
CA GLN A 389 -27.03 -1.65 24.88
C GLN A 389 -26.14 -1.46 23.64
N LEU A 390 -24.83 -1.27 23.86
CA LEU A 390 -23.85 -1.27 22.78
C LEU A 390 -23.78 -2.67 22.14
N LEU A 391 -23.95 -2.74 20.82
CA LEU A 391 -23.90 -3.99 20.06
C LEU A 391 -22.59 -4.17 19.30
N LEU A 392 -22.07 -3.07 18.75
CA LEU A 392 -20.87 -3.05 17.92
C LEU A 392 -20.21 -1.67 18.06
N CYS A 393 -18.90 -1.68 18.25
CA CYS A 393 -18.04 -0.52 18.06
C CYS A 393 -16.80 -1.00 17.34
N GLU A 394 -16.66 -0.68 16.06
CA GLU A 394 -15.60 -1.22 15.21
C GLU A 394 -14.59 -0.14 14.86
N LYS A 395 -13.30 -0.47 14.99
CA LYS A 395 -12.23 0.37 14.49
C LYS A 395 -12.19 0.25 12.97
N ALA A 396 -12.25 1.39 12.29
CA ALA A 396 -12.14 1.43 10.83
C ALA A 396 -10.84 0.75 10.37
N PHE A 397 -10.94 -0.11 9.36
CA PHE A 397 -9.78 -0.80 8.78
C PHE A 397 -8.80 0.21 8.15
N VAL A 398 -9.33 1.16 7.39
CA VAL A 398 -8.57 2.30 6.85
C VAL A 398 -9.35 3.58 7.09
N TYR A 399 -8.65 4.64 7.46
CA TYR A 399 -9.18 5.98 7.62
C TYR A 399 -8.23 6.98 6.98
N LYS A 400 -8.78 7.95 6.24
CA LYS A 400 -8.01 9.07 5.71
C LYS A 400 -8.81 10.35 5.83
N GLN A 401 -8.23 11.32 6.53
CA GLN A 401 -8.78 12.67 6.59
C GLN A 401 -8.48 13.38 5.28
N LEU A 402 -9.49 14.05 4.73
CA LEU A 402 -9.33 14.87 3.53
C LEU A 402 -8.72 16.21 3.94
N ASP A 403 -7.57 16.56 3.36
CA ASP A 403 -7.05 17.92 3.45
C ASP A 403 -7.77 18.80 2.43
N LEU A 404 -8.82 19.48 2.90
CA LEU A 404 -9.62 20.42 2.11
C LEU A 404 -8.83 21.68 1.69
N ILE A 405 -7.64 21.91 2.28
CA ILE A 405 -6.82 23.09 2.04
C ILE A 405 -5.79 22.83 0.91
N SER A 406 -5.49 21.56 0.61
CA SER A 406 -4.52 21.23 -0.44
C SER A 406 -5.05 21.59 -1.84
N ALA A 407 -4.25 22.30 -2.63
CA ALA A 407 -4.57 22.72 -4.00
C ALA A 407 -4.59 21.54 -5.01
N SER A 408 -4.36 20.31 -4.56
CA SER A 408 -4.36 19.09 -5.38
C SER A 408 -5.65 18.31 -5.17
N ARG A 409 -6.46 18.19 -6.22
CA ARG A 409 -7.73 17.45 -6.20
C ARG A 409 -7.55 16.18 -7.01
N SER A 410 -7.63 15.02 -6.37
CA SER A 410 -7.59 13.74 -7.07
C SER A 410 -9.02 13.24 -7.36
N ILE A 411 -9.26 12.67 -8.53
CA ILE A 411 -10.58 12.13 -8.92
C ILE A 411 -10.40 10.65 -9.25
N LEU A 412 -11.19 9.77 -8.63
CA LEU A 412 -11.38 8.40 -9.12
C LEU A 412 -12.55 8.37 -10.09
N LYS A 413 -12.31 7.84 -11.29
CA LYS A 413 -13.36 7.60 -12.29
C LYS A 413 -13.29 6.15 -12.75
N ALA A 414 -14.41 5.43 -12.62
CA ALA A 414 -14.59 4.13 -13.26
C ALA A 414 -15.06 4.33 -14.71
N PRO A 415 -14.70 3.44 -15.67
CA PRO A 415 -14.98 3.65 -17.09
C PRO A 415 -16.49 3.65 -17.43
N SER A 416 -17.29 2.94 -16.64
CA SER A 416 -18.73 2.72 -16.86
C SER A 416 -19.64 3.67 -16.09
N ASP A 417 -19.08 4.55 -15.24
CA ASP A 417 -19.89 5.37 -14.34
C ASP A 417 -20.02 6.79 -14.89
N GLU A 418 -21.14 7.05 -15.57
CA GLU A 418 -21.48 8.37 -16.12
C GLU A 418 -21.78 9.40 -15.02
N LYS A 419 -22.05 8.95 -13.78
CA LYS A 419 -22.83 9.78 -12.84
C LYS A 419 -22.11 10.40 -11.66
N CYS A 420 -20.91 10.03 -11.26
CA CYS A 420 -20.19 10.78 -10.21
C CYS A 420 -18.68 10.49 -10.20
N PRO A 421 -17.80 11.46 -10.54
CA PRO A 421 -16.41 11.40 -10.09
C PRO A 421 -16.36 11.40 -8.55
N PHE A 422 -15.63 10.45 -7.94
CA PHE A 422 -15.46 10.44 -6.49
C PHE A 422 -14.33 11.41 -6.09
N PRO A 423 -14.62 12.43 -5.26
CA PRO A 423 -13.62 13.42 -4.90
C PRO A 423 -12.58 12.92 -3.88
N GLY A 424 -11.30 13.16 -4.20
CA GLY A 424 -10.14 13.39 -3.35
C GLY A 424 -9.67 12.26 -2.44
N GLY A 425 -10.46 11.94 -1.42
CA GLY A 425 -10.05 11.08 -0.31
C GLY A 425 -9.98 9.61 -0.70
N GLN A 426 -10.83 9.23 -1.66
CA GLN A 426 -11.00 7.83 -2.07
C GLN A 426 -9.74 7.24 -2.70
N VAL A 427 -8.98 8.01 -3.52
CA VAL A 427 -7.68 7.53 -4.06
C VAL A 427 -6.76 7.13 -2.93
N GLY A 428 -6.67 7.97 -1.90
CA GLY A 428 -5.80 7.73 -0.76
C GLY A 428 -6.27 6.58 0.14
N ILE A 429 -7.59 6.38 0.28
CA ILE A 429 -8.16 5.22 0.99
C ILE A 429 -7.82 3.93 0.25
N VAL A 430 -8.04 3.88 -1.07
CA VAL A 430 -7.72 2.69 -1.89
C VAL A 430 -6.23 2.39 -1.84
N THR A 431 -5.37 3.40 -2.00
CA THR A 431 -3.91 3.22 -1.84
C THR A 431 -3.56 2.61 -0.48
N GLN A 432 -4.07 3.17 0.62
CA GLN A 432 -3.76 2.68 1.96
C GLN A 432 -4.31 1.26 2.19
N LEU A 433 -5.52 0.99 1.72
CA LEU A 433 -6.15 -0.33 1.76
C LEU A 433 -5.27 -1.37 1.06
N THR A 434 -4.91 -1.11 -0.19
CA THR A 434 -4.04 -2.02 -0.98
C THR A 434 -2.70 -2.26 -0.25
N GLN A 435 -2.08 -1.22 0.30
CA GLN A 435 -0.84 -1.33 1.07
C GLN A 435 -0.99 -2.17 2.36
N ASP A 436 -2.08 -1.98 3.09
CA ASP A 436 -2.36 -2.74 4.32
C ASP A 436 -2.65 -4.22 4.02
N LEU A 437 -3.42 -4.50 2.96
CA LEU A 437 -3.67 -5.87 2.49
C LEU A 437 -2.36 -6.60 2.13
N TYR A 438 -1.40 -5.91 1.53
CA TYR A 438 -0.14 -6.51 1.08
C TYR A 438 0.88 -6.68 2.19
N HIS A 439 0.99 -5.69 3.09
CA HIS A 439 2.01 -5.73 4.14
C HIS A 439 1.54 -6.44 5.41
N ASN A 440 0.22 -6.55 5.63
CA ASN A 440 -0.38 -7.21 6.79
C ASN A 440 -1.39 -8.28 6.35
N PRO A 441 -0.98 -9.30 5.57
CA PRO A 441 -1.90 -10.24 4.93
C PRO A 441 -2.74 -11.06 5.92
N GLU A 442 -2.16 -11.53 7.03
CA GLU A 442 -2.90 -12.32 8.02
C GLU A 442 -3.88 -11.45 8.81
N HIS A 443 -3.44 -10.24 9.21
CA HIS A 443 -4.31 -9.27 9.89
C HIS A 443 -5.48 -8.82 9.01
N SER A 444 -5.27 -8.79 7.70
CA SER A 444 -6.23 -8.32 6.71
C SER A 444 -7.23 -9.38 6.23
N LEU A 445 -7.07 -10.65 6.63
CA LEU A 445 -7.97 -11.72 6.21
C LEU A 445 -9.47 -11.44 6.44
N PRO A 446 -9.91 -10.85 7.59
CA PRO A 446 -11.31 -10.51 7.80
C PRO A 446 -11.86 -9.54 6.75
N PHE A 447 -11.03 -8.63 6.23
CA PHE A 447 -11.43 -7.70 5.17
C PHE A 447 -11.74 -8.45 3.87
N LEU A 448 -10.90 -9.43 3.49
CA LEU A 448 -11.11 -10.25 2.28
C LEU A 448 -12.35 -11.15 2.37
N GLN A 449 -12.87 -11.35 3.58
CA GLN A 449 -14.12 -12.05 3.81
C GLN A 449 -15.34 -11.14 3.64
N LEU A 450 -15.22 -9.83 3.45
CA LEU A 450 -16.37 -8.92 3.27
C LEU A 450 -17.17 -9.21 2.00
N TYR A 451 -18.41 -8.70 1.93
CA TYR A 451 -19.30 -8.99 0.80
C TYR A 451 -18.80 -8.26 -0.44
N ARG A 452 -18.58 -9.01 -1.52
CA ARG A 452 -17.98 -8.52 -2.77
C ARG A 452 -18.89 -8.65 -3.99
N GLY A 453 -20.18 -8.93 -3.78
CA GLY A 453 -21.13 -9.22 -4.85
C GLY A 453 -20.70 -10.42 -5.69
N ASP A 454 -20.90 -10.32 -7.00
CA ASP A 454 -20.60 -11.38 -7.98
C ASP A 454 -19.13 -11.38 -8.45
N TYR A 455 -18.27 -10.55 -7.84
CA TYR A 455 -16.87 -10.45 -8.22
C TYR A 455 -16.12 -11.75 -7.91
N LYS A 456 -15.43 -12.27 -8.91
CA LYS A 456 -14.63 -13.50 -8.82
C LYS A 456 -13.19 -13.16 -8.46
N VAL A 457 -12.78 -13.51 -7.25
CA VAL A 457 -11.40 -13.37 -6.81
C VAL A 457 -10.55 -14.54 -7.30
N VAL A 458 -9.23 -14.34 -7.27
CA VAL A 458 -8.25 -15.40 -7.41
C VAL A 458 -8.24 -16.34 -6.20
N ASN A 459 -7.94 -17.62 -6.44
CA ASN A 459 -7.97 -18.64 -5.37
C ASN A 459 -6.66 -18.68 -4.55
N ARG A 460 -5.53 -18.30 -5.16
CA ARG A 460 -4.22 -18.38 -4.50
C ARG A 460 -3.95 -17.10 -3.72
N GLN A 461 -3.75 -17.23 -2.40
CA GLN A 461 -3.50 -16.09 -1.51
C GLN A 461 -2.02 -15.62 -1.49
N ARG A 462 -1.08 -16.47 -1.91
CA ARG A 462 0.35 -16.18 -1.94
C ARG A 462 1.02 -16.74 -3.19
N ALA A 463 1.93 -15.97 -3.77
CA ALA A 463 2.78 -16.38 -4.90
C ALA A 463 4.20 -15.84 -4.71
N ASP A 464 5.21 -16.66 -4.99
CA ASP A 464 6.64 -16.27 -4.93
C ASP A 464 7.06 -15.66 -3.57
N GLY A 465 6.47 -16.17 -2.48
CA GLY A 465 6.72 -15.68 -1.12
C GLY A 465 5.97 -14.40 -0.72
N ASN A 466 5.21 -13.80 -1.65
CA ASN A 466 4.46 -12.56 -1.41
C ASN A 466 2.94 -12.81 -1.39
N PRO A 467 2.16 -11.99 -0.67
CA PRO A 467 0.70 -12.00 -0.75
C PRO A 467 0.21 -11.61 -2.15
N VAL A 468 -0.86 -12.27 -2.60
CA VAL A 468 -1.62 -11.86 -3.79
C VAL A 468 -2.72 -10.91 -3.35
N VAL A 469 -2.68 -9.69 -3.87
CA VAL A 469 -3.62 -8.61 -3.52
C VAL A 469 -4.38 -8.18 -4.76
N ASP A 470 -5.70 -8.36 -4.68
CA ASP A 470 -6.70 -7.95 -5.67
C ASP A 470 -7.11 -6.50 -5.34
N SER A 471 -6.31 -5.55 -5.84
CA SER A 471 -6.39 -4.10 -5.57
C SER A 471 -7.68 -3.43 -6.03
#